data_AF-A0A956FCF6-F1
#
_entry.id   AF-A0A956FCF6-F1
#
_cell.length_a   1.000
_cell.length_b   1.000
_cell.length_c   1.000
_cell.angle_alpha   90.00
_cell.angle_beta   90.00
_cell.angle_gamma   90.00
#
_symmetry.space_group_name_H-M   'P 1'
#
loop_
_entity.id
_entity.type
_entity.pdbx_description
1 polymer ?
#
loop_
_entity_poly.entity_id
_entity_poly.type
_entity_poly.pdbx_seq_one_letter_code
_entity_poly.pdbx_strand_id
1 'polypeptide(L)'
;MEETSLFLGRTAEVVGDQPFFFLTIDLTEFKGDTPESRRYASEMFRKLPPRAVAIIADKFVQRNLAKLLFKAISILPGGWRQHTAFFKTGDPIEPWFQSMIGKLEVAAERIKREGDS
;
A
#
# COMPACT_ATOMS: atom_id res chain seq x y z
N MET A 1 -9.32 -12.43 11.38
CA MET A 1 -8.99 -11.25 12.21
C MET A 1 -7.53 -11.30 12.65
N GLU A 2 -7.04 -12.44 13.15
CA GLU A 2 -5.65 -12.62 13.58
C GLU A 2 -4.63 -12.47 12.44
N GLU A 3 -4.85 -13.10 11.28
CA GLU A 3 -3.85 -13.11 10.19
C GLU A 3 -3.60 -11.73 9.56
N THR A 4 -4.63 -10.93 9.28
CA THR A 4 -4.46 -9.59 8.68
C THR A 4 -3.75 -8.63 9.63
N SER A 5 -4.07 -8.71 10.92
CA SER A 5 -3.43 -7.92 11.97
C SER A 5 -1.96 -8.31 12.11
N LEU A 6 -1.68 -9.61 12.14
CA LEU A 6 -0.33 -10.16 12.22
C LEU A 6 0.52 -9.77 11.00
N PHE A 7 -0.07 -9.81 9.79
CA PHE A 7 0.61 -9.43 8.55
C PHE A 7 1.03 -7.96 8.54
N LEU A 8 0.11 -7.05 8.88
CA LEU A 8 0.40 -5.61 8.88
C LEU A 8 1.34 -5.23 10.03
N GLY A 9 1.24 -5.89 11.19
CA GLY A 9 2.18 -5.73 12.30
C GLY A 9 3.61 -6.10 11.90
N ARG A 10 3.80 -7.30 11.34
CA ARG A 10 5.10 -7.74 10.81
C ARG A 10 5.63 -6.86 9.69
N THR A 11 4.74 -6.40 8.81
CA THR A 11 5.13 -5.48 7.74
C THR A 11 5.70 -4.19 8.35
N ALA A 12 5.04 -3.63 9.37
CA ALA A 12 5.52 -2.44 10.06
C ALA A 12 6.86 -2.63 10.76
N GLU A 13 7.10 -3.80 11.37
CA GLU A 13 8.40 -4.15 11.98
C GLU A 13 9.52 -4.24 10.94
N VAL A 14 9.25 -4.84 9.78
CA VAL A 14 10.28 -5.07 8.74
C VAL A 14 10.62 -3.79 7.98
N VAL A 15 9.63 -2.94 7.72
CA VAL A 15 9.82 -1.77 6.86
C VAL A 15 9.90 -0.46 7.63
N GLY A 16 9.73 -0.46 8.95
CA GLY A 16 9.66 0.75 9.78
C GLY A 16 10.87 1.68 9.62
N ASP A 17 12.06 1.12 9.49
CA ASP A 17 13.31 1.86 9.34
C ASP A 17 13.69 2.15 7.87
N GLN A 18 12.87 1.70 6.92
CA GLN A 18 13.13 1.92 5.50
C GLN A 18 12.60 3.30 5.06
N PRO A 19 13.33 4.03 4.21
CA PRO A 19 12.86 5.33 3.71
C PRO A 19 11.59 5.19 2.87
N PHE A 20 11.46 4.06 2.16
CA PHE A 20 10.27 3.65 1.44
C PHE A 20 10.31 2.14 1.19
N PHE A 21 9.21 1.56 0.72
CA PHE A 21 9.18 0.14 0.34
C PHE A 21 8.21 -0.16 -0.81
N PHE A 22 8.37 -1.34 -1.40
CA PHE A 22 7.47 -1.88 -2.41
C PHE A 22 6.64 -3.02 -1.83
N LEU A 23 5.37 -3.07 -2.21
CA LEU A 23 4.45 -4.12 -1.78
C LEU A 23 3.67 -4.65 -2.96
N THR A 24 3.65 -5.96 -3.11
CA THR A 24 2.76 -6.65 -4.05
C THR A 24 1.64 -7.32 -3.26
N ILE A 25 0.40 -7.09 -3.67
CA ILE A 25 -0.79 -7.71 -3.07
C ILE A 25 -1.50 -8.50 -4.16
N ASP A 26 -1.56 -9.81 -3.98
CA ASP A 26 -2.33 -10.70 -4.83
C ASP A 26 -3.77 -10.83 -4.30
N LEU A 27 -4.74 -10.39 -5.10
CA LEU A 27 -6.17 -10.47 -4.80
C LEU A 27 -6.91 -11.47 -5.68
N THR A 28 -6.20 -12.30 -6.45
CA THR A 28 -6.81 -13.28 -7.37
C THR A 28 -7.72 -14.27 -6.63
N GLU A 29 -7.36 -14.63 -5.39
CA GLU A 29 -8.13 -15.52 -4.52
C GLU A 29 -8.97 -14.80 -3.45
N PHE A 30 -9.03 -13.46 -3.48
CA PHE A 30 -9.70 -12.70 -2.44
C PHE A 30 -11.22 -12.92 -2.41
N LYS A 31 -11.75 -13.32 -1.24
CA LYS A 31 -13.17 -13.69 -1.05
C LYS A 31 -14.01 -12.63 -0.33
N GLY A 32 -13.43 -11.53 0.15
CA GLY A 32 -14.14 -10.44 0.81
C GLY A 32 -13.42 -9.88 2.03
N ASP A 33 -13.84 -8.70 2.47
CA ASP A 33 -13.24 -7.97 3.59
C ASP A 33 -14.28 -7.60 4.66
N THR A 34 -13.89 -7.63 5.94
CA THR A 34 -14.73 -7.13 7.03
C THR A 34 -14.54 -5.62 7.24
N PRO A 35 -15.56 -4.87 7.70
CA PRO A 35 -15.43 -3.45 8.04
C PRO A 35 -14.28 -3.14 9.00
N GLU A 36 -14.03 -4.03 9.96
CA GLU A 36 -13.00 -3.89 10.99
C GLU A 36 -11.60 -4.02 10.40
N SER A 37 -11.40 -4.97 9.50
CA SER A 37 -10.13 -5.20 8.80
C SER A 37 -9.77 -3.99 7.92
N ARG A 38 -10.76 -3.36 7.28
CA ARG A 38 -10.59 -2.09 6.54
C ARG A 38 -10.12 -0.94 7.43
N ARG A 39 -10.72 -0.79 8.62
CA ARG A 39 -10.34 0.27 9.57
C ARG A 39 -8.91 0.07 10.07
N TYR A 40 -8.60 -1.14 10.52
CA TYR A 40 -7.28 -1.47 11.03
C TYR A 40 -6.18 -1.28 9.97
N ALA A 41 -6.44 -1.74 8.74
CA ALA A 41 -5.52 -1.51 7.62
C ALA A 41 -5.30 -0.02 7.35
N SER A 42 -6.38 0.78 7.33
CA SER A 42 -6.30 2.23 7.13
C SER A 42 -5.44 2.93 8.20
N GLU A 43 -5.59 2.55 9.48
CA GLU A 43 -4.79 3.10 10.57
C GLU A 43 -3.32 2.71 10.48
N MET A 44 -3.04 1.44 10.17
CA MET A 44 -1.66 0.96 10.00
C MET A 44 -0.98 1.60 8.80
N PHE A 45 -1.69 1.75 7.67
CA PHE A 45 -1.13 2.40 6.50
C PHE A 45 -0.70 3.85 6.77
N ARG A 46 -1.37 4.60 7.66
CA ARG A 46 -0.92 5.96 7.99
C ARG A 46 0.46 6.02 8.65
N LYS A 47 0.83 4.97 9.40
CA LYS A 47 2.08 4.89 10.16
C LYS A 47 3.25 4.36 9.35
N LEU A 48 2.97 3.65 8.26
CA LEU A 48 3.99 3.04 7.41
C LEU A 48 4.70 4.09 6.54
N PRO A 49 5.99 3.87 6.19
CA PRO A 49 6.74 4.72 5.26
C PRO A 49 6.11 4.83 3.86
N PRO A 50 6.55 5.80 3.04
CA PRO A 50 6.17 5.91 1.64
C PRO A 50 6.29 4.57 0.90
N ARG A 51 5.37 4.31 -0.02
CA ARG A 51 5.27 3.01 -0.68
C ARG A 51 4.60 3.04 -2.04
N ALA A 52 5.02 2.11 -2.89
CA ALA A 52 4.28 1.73 -4.08
C ALA A 52 3.66 0.34 -3.89
N VAL A 53 2.36 0.24 -4.15
CA VAL A 53 1.57 -0.97 -3.99
C VAL A 53 1.09 -1.46 -5.35
N ALA A 54 1.59 -2.61 -5.78
CA ALA A 54 1.12 -3.31 -6.96
C ALA A 54 0.00 -4.29 -6.56
N ILE A 55 -1.18 -4.12 -7.13
CA ILE A 55 -2.34 -4.98 -6.85
C ILE A 55 -2.57 -5.88 -8.04
N ILE A 56 -2.38 -7.19 -7.85
CA ILE A 56 -2.65 -8.21 -8.87
C ILE A 56 -4.10 -8.64 -8.73
N ALA A 57 -4.91 -8.37 -9.77
CA ALA A 57 -6.33 -8.71 -9.78
C ALA A 57 -6.84 -8.93 -11.20
N ASP A 58 -7.21 -10.18 -11.52
CA ASP A 58 -7.66 -10.54 -12.86
C ASP A 58 -9.13 -10.14 -13.11
N LYS A 59 -10.00 -10.32 -12.10
CA LYS A 59 -11.44 -10.11 -12.25
C LYS A 59 -11.79 -8.62 -12.16
N PHE A 60 -12.79 -8.21 -12.95
CA PHE A 60 -13.30 -6.83 -12.94
C PHE A 60 -13.82 -6.42 -11.55
N VAL A 61 -14.53 -7.31 -10.87
CA VAL A 61 -15.08 -7.04 -9.52
C VAL A 61 -13.96 -6.84 -8.50
N GLN A 62 -12.91 -7.67 -8.53
CA GLN A 62 -11.74 -7.54 -7.67
C GLN A 62 -11.05 -6.19 -7.87
N ARG A 63 -10.84 -5.78 -9.13
CA ARG A 63 -10.27 -4.47 -9.46
C ARG A 63 -11.12 -3.31 -8.95
N ASN A 64 -12.44 -3.39 -9.04
CA ASN A 64 -13.30 -2.30 -8.56
C ASN A 64 -13.35 -2.21 -7.02
N LEU A 65 -13.42 -3.34 -6.33
CA LEU A 65 -13.36 -3.37 -4.86
C LEU A 65 -12.03 -2.82 -4.35
N ALA A 66 -10.92 -3.28 -4.94
CA ALA A 66 -9.60 -2.79 -4.59
C ALA A 66 -9.45 -1.30 -4.94
N LYS A 67 -9.92 -0.84 -6.11
CA LYS A 67 -9.95 0.61 -6.42
C LYS A 67 -10.70 1.41 -5.36
N LEU A 68 -11.84 0.93 -4.87
CA LEU A 68 -12.60 1.65 -3.85
C LEU A 68 -11.80 1.79 -2.55
N LEU A 69 -11.18 0.70 -2.07
CA LEU A 69 -10.35 0.68 -0.86
C LEU A 69 -9.14 1.59 -0.98
N PHE A 70 -8.37 1.44 -2.05
CA PHE A 70 -7.13 2.17 -2.23
C PHE A 70 -7.35 3.63 -2.62
N LYS A 71 -8.45 3.94 -3.32
CA LYS A 71 -8.87 5.33 -3.53
C LYS A 71 -9.25 5.98 -2.21
N ALA A 72 -10.01 5.30 -1.35
CA ALA A 72 -10.31 5.82 -0.02
C ALA A 72 -9.02 6.15 0.76
N ILE A 73 -7.99 5.29 0.71
CA ILE A 73 -6.69 5.53 1.36
C ILE A 73 -5.97 6.74 0.75
N SER A 74 -5.99 6.90 -0.57
CA SER A 74 -5.31 8.02 -1.26
C SER A 74 -5.86 9.41 -0.91
N ILE A 75 -7.12 9.50 -0.46
CA ILE A 75 -7.79 10.76 -0.10
C ILE A 75 -7.54 11.12 1.38
N LEU A 76 -7.07 10.17 2.19
CA LEU A 76 -6.76 10.42 3.60
C LEU A 76 -5.51 11.30 3.76
N PRO A 77 -5.38 12.04 4.88
CA PRO A 77 -4.13 12.70 5.23
C PRO A 77 -2.95 11.71 5.18
N GLY A 78 -1.90 12.06 4.43
CA GLY A 78 -0.77 11.17 4.15
C GLY A 78 -0.93 10.29 2.91
N GLY A 79 -2.01 10.40 2.15
CA GLY A 79 -2.24 9.64 0.91
C GLY A 79 -1.18 9.86 -0.18
N TRP A 80 -0.46 10.99 -0.15
CA TRP A 80 0.70 11.26 -1.01
C TRP A 80 1.87 10.29 -0.79
N ARG A 81 1.90 9.60 0.35
CA ARG A 81 2.89 8.55 0.67
C ARG A 81 2.58 7.23 -0.05
N GLN A 82 1.41 7.11 -0.69
CA GLN A 82 0.95 5.84 -1.24
C GLN A 82 0.64 5.96 -2.73
N HIS A 83 1.37 5.19 -3.52
CA HIS A 83 1.09 4.99 -4.93
C HIS A 83 0.52 3.59 -5.15
N THR A 84 -0.50 3.47 -5.97
CA THR A 84 -1.17 2.19 -6.21
C THR A 84 -1.43 2.00 -7.69
N ALA A 85 -1.05 0.84 -8.22
CA ALA A 85 -1.34 0.44 -9.59
C ALA A 85 -1.91 -0.98 -9.62
N PHE A 86 -2.69 -1.25 -10.66
CA PHE A 86 -3.37 -2.53 -10.86
C PHE A 86 -2.72 -3.29 -12.00
N PHE A 87 -2.45 -4.56 -11.77
CA PHE A 87 -1.80 -5.48 -12.68
C PHE A 87 -2.66 -6.72 -12.87
N LYS A 88 -2.54 -7.36 -14.03
CA LYS A 88 -3.02 -8.73 -14.23
C LYS A 88 -1.93 -9.71 -13.81
N THR A 89 -2.32 -10.96 -13.58
CA THR A 89 -1.38 -12.06 -13.38
C THR A 89 -0.43 -12.15 -14.58
N GLY A 90 0.88 -12.10 -14.32
CA GLY A 90 1.93 -12.17 -15.33
C GLY A 90 2.40 -10.82 -15.91
N ASP A 91 1.76 -9.69 -15.57
CA ASP A 91 2.27 -8.38 -15.98
C ASP A 91 3.60 -8.06 -15.25
N PRO A 92 4.59 -7.47 -15.92
CA PRO A 92 5.85 -7.09 -15.28
C PRO A 92 5.64 -5.88 -14.35
N ILE A 93 5.75 -6.13 -13.05
CA ILE A 93 5.58 -5.10 -12.00
C ILE A 93 6.86 -4.29 -11.80
N GLU A 94 8.03 -4.93 -11.93
CA GLU A 94 9.33 -4.33 -11.63
C GLU A 94 9.59 -2.99 -12.35
N PRO A 95 9.32 -2.84 -13.66
CA PRO A 95 9.52 -1.55 -14.34
C PRO A 95 8.68 -0.42 -13.74
N TRP A 96 7.48 -0.74 -13.23
CA TRP A 96 6.65 0.25 -12.55
C TRP A 96 7.22 0.64 -11.19
N PHE A 97 7.70 -0.31 -10.39
CA PHE A 97 8.37 0.00 -9.12
C PHE A 97 9.58 0.90 -9.33
N GLN A 98 10.43 0.60 -10.31
CA GLN A 98 11.58 1.43 -10.67
C GLN A 98 11.16 2.86 -11.01
N SER A 99 10.06 3.03 -11.75
CA SER A 99 9.53 4.37 -12.07
C SER A 99 9.01 5.16 -10.86
N MET A 100 8.75 4.49 -9.72
CA MET A 100 8.23 5.13 -8.51
C MET A 100 9.32 5.58 -7.54
N ILE A 101 10.56 5.09 -7.67
CA ILE A 101 11.67 5.38 -6.73
C ILE A 101 11.80 6.88 -6.45
N GLY A 102 11.94 7.72 -7.48
CA GLY A 102 12.14 9.16 -7.29
C GLY A 102 10.95 9.85 -6.59
N LYS A 103 9.72 9.37 -6.78
CA LYS A 103 8.55 9.91 -6.06
C LYS A 103 8.59 9.53 -4.58
N LEU A 104 9.01 8.30 -4.29
CA LEU A 104 9.09 7.79 -2.93
C LEU A 104 10.25 8.41 -2.14
N GLU A 105 11.37 8.69 -2.80
CA GLU A 105 12.50 9.43 -2.20
C GLU A 105 12.08 10.84 -1.81
N VAL A 106 11.41 11.57 -2.72
CA VAL A 106 10.85 12.90 -2.41
C VAL A 106 9.87 12.83 -1.24
N ALA A 107 9.05 11.78 -1.20
CA ALA A 107 8.12 11.56 -0.10
C ALA A 107 8.86 11.30 1.22
N ALA A 108 9.89 10.45 1.23
CA ALA A 108 10.67 10.13 2.41
C ALA A 108 11.40 11.36 2.98
N GLU A 109 12.01 12.17 2.12
CA GLU A 109 12.68 13.40 2.50
C GLU A 109 11.72 14.44 3.10
N ARG A 110 10.49 14.51 2.57
CA ARG A 110 9.44 15.36 3.16
C ARG A 110 9.10 14.94 4.60
N ILE A 111 9.00 13.63 4.86
CA ILE A 111 8.69 13.11 6.21
C ILE A 111 9.80 13.47 7.19
N LYS A 112 11.08 13.30 6.80
CA LYS A 112 12.21 13.65 7.66
C LYS A 112 12.16 15.13 8.07
N ARG A 113 11.93 16.02 7.10
CA ARG A 113 11.84 17.48 7.35
C ARG A 113 10.66 17.86 8.24
N GLU A 114 9.51 17.20 8.08
CA GLU A 114 8.31 17.44 8.90
C GLU A 114 8.43 16.81 10.31
N GLY A 115 9.30 15.81 10.50
CA GLY A 115 9.53 15.14 11.79
C GLY A 115 10.60 15.80 12.69
N ASP A 116 11.46 16.64 12.11
CA ASP A 116 12.49 17.42 12.82
C ASP A 116 12.00 18.83 13.26
N SER A 117 10.71 19.13 13.08
CA SER A 117 10.06 20.40 13.49
C SER A 117 9.16 20.20 14.71
#